data_AF-A0A424HUR1-F1
#
_entry.id   AF-A0A424HUR1-F1
#
_cell.length_a   1.000
_cell.length_b   1.000
_cell.length_c   1.000
_cell.angle_alpha   90.00
_cell.angle_beta   90.00
_cell.angle_gamma   90.00
#
_symmetry.space_group_name_H-M   'P 1'
#
loop_
_entity.id
_entity.type
_entity.pdbx_description
1 polymer ?
#
loop_
_entity_poly.entity_id
_entity_poly.type
_entity_poly.pdbx_seq_one_letter_code
_entity_poly.pdbx_strand_id
1 'polypeptide(L)'
;MGACTSNPKIAPSFKYPETRKHDIEFISARCVVCFHAPLELCCIPCGHFCLCESCHKSMKNHSQTFCPICKGSVSNVQKIYVPTSTRHCISVSEEHLSKTI
;
A
#
# COMPACT_ATOMS: atom_id res chain seq x y z
N MET A 1 10.07 1.02 -41.35
CA MET A 1 8.89 0.51 -40.63
C MET A 1 9.35 0.18 -39.22
N GLY A 2 9.05 1.04 -38.25
CA GLY A 2 9.57 0.94 -36.88
C GLY A 2 8.70 0.02 -36.04
N ALA A 3 9.31 -0.98 -35.40
CA ALA A 3 8.67 -1.79 -34.38
C ALA A 3 8.92 -1.14 -33.00
N CYS A 4 7.87 -0.63 -32.38
CA CYS A 4 7.89 -0.25 -30.97
C CYS A 4 7.91 -1.53 -30.13
N THR A 5 9.10 -2.02 -29.78
CA THR A 5 9.25 -3.12 -28.83
C THR A 5 9.07 -2.55 -27.42
N SER A 6 7.82 -2.45 -26.97
CA SER A 6 7.47 -2.16 -25.58
C SER A 6 8.01 -3.27 -24.69
N ASN A 7 9.17 -3.01 -24.07
CA ASN A 7 9.76 -3.85 -23.05
C ASN A 7 8.85 -3.81 -21.80
N PRO A 8 8.23 -4.93 -21.38
CA PRO A 8 7.40 -4.94 -20.18
C PRO A 8 8.30 -4.66 -18.98
N LYS A 9 8.08 -3.53 -18.32
CA LYS A 9 8.81 -3.14 -17.11
C LYS A 9 8.60 -4.22 -16.06
N ILE A 10 9.61 -5.07 -15.90
CA ILE A 10 9.74 -6.01 -14.79
C ILE A 10 9.74 -5.14 -13.53
N ALA A 11 8.65 -5.21 -12.75
CA ALA A 11 8.65 -4.63 -11.42
C ALA A 11 9.83 -5.26 -10.66
N PRO A 12 10.70 -4.47 -9.99
CA PRO A 12 11.77 -5.06 -9.19
C PRO A 12 11.15 -6.07 -8.23
N SER A 13 11.79 -7.23 -8.09
CA SER A 13 11.40 -8.34 -7.21
C SER A 13 11.44 -7.91 -5.74
N PHE A 14 10.58 -6.97 -5.37
CA PHE A 14 10.34 -6.60 -4.00
C PHE A 14 9.55 -7.76 -3.42
N LYS A 15 10.23 -8.63 -2.68
CA LYS A 15 9.58 -9.71 -1.94
C LYS A 15 8.56 -9.04 -1.02
N TYR A 16 7.27 -9.17 -1.34
CA TYR A 16 6.24 -8.88 -0.36
C TYR A 16 6.52 -9.82 0.81
N PRO A 17 6.56 -9.34 2.06
CA PRO A 17 6.80 -10.23 3.18
C PRO A 17 5.71 -11.30 3.19
N GLU A 18 6.10 -12.55 2.91
CA GLU A 18 5.27 -13.74 3.01
C GLU A 18 4.85 -13.89 4.48
N THR A 19 3.74 -13.27 4.87
CA THR A 19 3.28 -13.24 6.26
C THR A 19 2.77 -14.64 6.64
N ARG A 20 3.48 -15.28 7.58
CA ARG A 20 3.03 -16.54 8.20
C ARG A 20 1.70 -16.32 8.92
N LYS A 21 0.78 -17.27 8.73
CA LYS A 21 -0.66 -17.20 9.04
C LYS A 21 -1.04 -17.21 10.54
N HIS A 22 -0.12 -17.00 11.48
CA HIS A 22 -0.45 -17.04 12.92
C HIS A 22 -0.10 -15.70 13.58
N ASP A 23 -1.14 -15.09 14.17
CA ASP A 23 -1.15 -13.98 15.13
C ASP A 23 -0.58 -12.63 14.68
N ILE A 24 -0.85 -12.21 13.44
CA ILE A 24 -0.70 -10.80 13.06
C ILE A 24 -2.01 -10.09 13.37
N GLU A 25 -2.08 -9.41 14.53
CA GLU A 25 -2.93 -8.23 14.66
C GLU A 25 -2.53 -7.25 13.54
N PHE A 26 -3.30 -7.32 12.47
CA PHE A 26 -3.54 -6.28 11.48
C PHE A 26 -2.44 -5.21 11.43
N ILE A 27 -1.34 -5.53 10.73
CA ILE A 27 -0.55 -4.49 10.08
C ILE A 27 -1.45 -3.95 8.95
N SER A 28 -2.48 -3.18 9.33
CA SER A 28 -3.14 -2.28 8.42
C SER A 28 -2.04 -1.50 7.74
N ALA A 29 -2.09 -1.32 6.43
CA ALA A 29 -1.11 -0.50 5.76
C ALA A 29 -1.17 0.91 6.40
N ARG A 30 -0.14 1.26 7.18
CA ARG A 30 -0.03 2.49 7.99
C ARG A 30 0.93 3.46 7.31
N CYS A 31 0.73 4.75 7.55
CA CYS A 31 1.61 5.82 7.11
C CYS A 31 3.06 5.58 7.54
N VAL A 32 4.00 5.70 6.61
CA VAL A 32 5.42 5.46 6.88
C VAL A 32 6.10 6.58 7.67
N VAL A 33 5.39 7.68 7.89
CA VAL A 33 5.90 8.84 8.64
C VAL A 33 5.48 8.75 10.10
N CYS A 34 4.19 8.55 10.39
CA CYS A 34 3.69 8.50 11.77
C CYS A 34 3.48 7.09 12.32
N PHE A 35 3.53 6.05 11.47
CA PHE A 35 3.33 4.65 11.84
C PHE A 35 2.03 4.34 12.59
N HIS A 36 1.04 5.24 12.54
CA HIS A 36 -0.18 5.15 13.31
C HIS A 36 -1.42 5.18 12.40
N ALA A 37 -1.58 6.27 11.63
CA ALA A 37 -2.74 6.46 10.77
C ALA A 37 -2.71 5.53 9.55
N PRO A 38 -3.88 5.13 9.00
CA PRO A 38 -3.96 4.35 7.77
C PRO A 38 -3.39 5.13 6.58
N LEU A 39 -2.97 4.38 5.55
CA LEU A 39 -2.61 4.97 4.27
C LEU A 39 -3.84 5.50 3.54
N GLU A 40 -3.72 6.71 2.99
CA GLU A 40 -4.78 7.39 2.24
C GLU A 40 -4.27 8.08 0.97
N LEU A 41 -2.97 8.35 0.85
CA LEU A 41 -2.40 9.14 -0.24
C LEU A 41 -1.33 8.41 -1.03
N CYS A 42 -1.45 8.49 -2.36
CA CYS A 42 -0.49 8.00 -3.34
C CYS A 42 0.29 9.18 -3.95
N CYS A 43 1.63 9.06 -4.01
CA CYS A 43 2.50 10.06 -4.63
C CYS A 43 2.51 9.94 -6.16
N ILE A 44 2.37 11.05 -6.89
CA ILE A 44 2.46 11.12 -8.36
C ILE A 44 3.79 11.79 -8.75
N PRO A 45 4.56 11.27 -9.73
CA PRO A 45 4.23 10.17 -10.65
C PRO A 45 4.68 8.77 -10.19
N CYS A 46 5.38 8.64 -9.07
CA CYS A 46 6.02 7.38 -8.69
C CYS A 46 5.05 6.27 -8.25
N GLY A 47 3.81 6.60 -7.87
CA GLY A 47 2.78 5.64 -7.50
C GLY A 47 2.86 5.07 -6.08
N HIS A 48 3.79 5.53 -5.24
CA HIS A 48 3.91 4.99 -3.88
C HIS A 48 2.78 5.47 -2.97
N PHE A 49 1.98 4.52 -2.50
CA PHE A 49 0.95 4.70 -1.47
C PHE A 49 1.60 4.57 -0.09
N CYS A 50 1.91 5.69 0.57
CA CYS A 50 2.79 5.68 1.74
C CYS A 50 2.44 6.72 2.83
N LEU A 51 1.45 7.58 2.59
CA LEU A 51 1.12 8.69 3.49
C LEU A 51 -0.34 8.66 3.94
N CYS A 52 -0.58 9.10 5.17
CA CYS A 52 -1.89 9.57 5.62
C CYS A 52 -2.08 11.05 5.27
N GLU A 53 -3.31 11.54 5.35
CA GLU A 53 -3.63 12.92 5.01
C GLU A 53 -2.95 13.96 5.92
N SER A 54 -2.85 13.68 7.23
CA SER A 54 -2.26 14.60 8.20
C SER A 54 -0.76 14.81 7.98
N CYS A 55 0.01 13.74 7.83
CA CYS A 55 1.45 13.83 7.56
C CYS A 55 1.74 14.57 6.25
N HIS A 56 0.95 14.33 5.20
CA HIS A 56 1.11 15.08 3.95
C HIS A 56 0.84 16.58 4.11
N LYS A 57 -0.21 16.98 4.85
CA LYS A 57 -0.50 18.40 5.12
C LYS A 57 0.65 19.08 5.86
N SER A 58 1.28 18.42 6.83
CA SER A 58 2.44 18.95 7.53
C SER A 58 3.65 19.14 6.60
N MET A 59 3.87 18.23 5.64
CA MET A 59 4.98 18.31 4.69
C MET A 59 4.77 19.39 3.60
N LYS A 60 3.53 19.73 3.27
CA LYS A 60 3.21 20.76 2.26
C LYS A 60 3.71 22.17 2.60
N ASN A 61 4.05 22.42 3.86
CA ASN A 61 4.62 23.70 4.30
C ASN A 61 6.08 23.90 3.86
N HIS A 62 6.70 22.87 3.26
CA HIS A 62 8.03 22.97 2.67
C HIS A 62 7.96 23.21 1.16
N SER A 63 8.91 23.99 0.63
CA SER A 63 8.96 24.41 -0.78
C SER A 63 9.07 23.27 -1.79
N GLN A 64 9.48 22.07 -1.36
CA GLN A 64 9.55 20.88 -2.21
C GLN A 64 9.10 19.64 -1.42
N THR A 65 8.21 18.84 -2.01
CA THR A 65 7.76 17.56 -1.44
C THR A 65 8.35 16.40 -2.23
N PHE A 66 9.02 15.48 -1.53
CA PHE A 66 9.58 14.26 -2.10
C PHE A 66 8.83 13.03 -1.57
N CYS A 67 8.81 11.95 -2.36
CA CYS A 67 8.24 10.69 -1.94
C CYS A 67 9.13 10.05 -0.85
N PRO A 68 8.59 9.68 0.33
CA PRO A 68 9.39 9.06 1.40
C PRO A 68 10.07 7.75 1.01
N ILE A 69 9.50 7.04 0.03
CA ILE A 69 9.95 5.70 -0.39
C ILE A 69 11.08 5.80 -1.42
N CYS A 70 10.83 6.46 -2.54
CA CYS A 70 11.78 6.51 -3.66
C CYS A 70 12.56 7.83 -3.77
N LYS A 71 12.28 8.81 -2.90
CA LYS A 71 12.87 10.16 -2.90
C LYS A 71 12.65 10.96 -4.19
N GLY A 72 11.81 10.48 -5.11
CA GLY A 72 11.44 11.20 -6.33
C GLY A 72 10.56 12.41 -6.02
N SER A 73 10.65 13.44 -6.88
CA SER A 73 9.83 14.65 -6.79
C SER A 73 8.34 14.32 -6.92
N VAL A 74 7.53 14.85 -6.01
CA VAL A 74 6.08 14.64 -6.01
C VAL A 74 5.42 15.85 -6.66
N SER A 75 4.84 15.66 -7.85
CA SER A 75 4.09 16.72 -8.55
C SER A 75 2.68 16.88 -8.00
N ASN A 76 2.07 15.78 -7.54
CA ASN A 76 0.76 15.79 -6.91
C ASN A 76 0.60 14.57 -5.97
N VAL A 77 -0.40 14.61 -5.10
CA VAL A 77 -0.85 13.43 -4.36
C VAL A 77 -2.31 13.14 -4.68
N GLN A 78 -2.64 11.85 -4.82
CA GLN A 78 -3.99 11.39 -5.07
C GLN A 78 -4.53 10.67 -3.84
N LYS A 79 -5.73 11.03 -3.38
CA LYS A 79 -6.42 10.31 -2.32
C LYS A 79 -7.00 9.00 -2.86
N ILE A 80 -6.68 7.90 -2.18
CA ILE A 80 -7.12 6.55 -2.53
C ILE A 80 -8.13 6.09 -1.48
N TYR A 81 -9.29 5.66 -1.95
CA TYR A 81 -10.33 5.07 -1.12
C TYR A 81 -10.28 3.56 -1.29
N VAL A 82 -9.82 2.87 -0.25
CA VAL A 82 -9.78 1.40 -0.26
C VAL A 82 -11.10 0.90 0.30
N PRO A 83 -11.92 0.16 -0.47
CA PRO A 83 -13.19 -0.35 0.01
C PRO A 83 -12.96 -1.33 1.17
N THR A 84 -13.74 -1.18 2.23
CA THR A 84 -13.65 -2.03 3.43
C THR A 84 -14.04 -3.48 3.14
N SER A 85 -14.80 -3.75 2.08
CA SER A 85 -15.35 -5.07 1.72
C SER A 85 -14.33 -6.06 1.16
N THR A 86 -13.19 -5.62 0.61
CA THR A 86 -12.10 -6.54 0.19
C THR A 86 -11.22 -7.01 1.35
N ARG A 87 -11.61 -6.78 2.61
CA ARG A 87 -10.92 -7.36 3.78
C ARG A 87 -11.56 -8.64 4.32
N HIS A 88 -12.64 -9.16 3.72
CA HIS A 88 -13.40 -10.24 4.36
C HIS A 88 -14.13 -11.27 3.47
N CYS A 89 -13.63 -11.59 2.27
CA CYS A 89 -14.21 -12.69 1.50
C CYS A 89 -13.15 -13.61 0.88
N ILE A 90 -12.44 -14.33 1.75
CA ILE A 90 -12.14 -15.74 1.49
C ILE A 90 -13.05 -16.51 2.43
N SER A 91 -14.28 -16.77 1.98
CA SER A 91 -15.15 -17.76 2.58
C SER A 91 -14.45 -19.11 2.53
N VAL A 92 -13.82 -19.52 3.63
CA VAL A 92 -13.55 -20.95 3.85
C VAL A 92 -14.84 -21.48 4.46
N SER A 93 -15.61 -22.14 3.62
CA SER A 93 -16.86 -22.83 3.93
C SER A 93 -16.74 -23.63 5.24
N GLU A 94 -17.74 -23.45 6.12
CA GLU A 94 -17.96 -24.29 7.30
C GLU A 94 -18.10 -25.76 6.91
N GLU A 95 -17.23 -26.65 7.40
CA GLU A 95 -17.62 -28.04 7.72
C GLU A 95 -16.62 -28.79 8.62
N HIS A 96 -17.15 -29.31 9.74
CA HIS A 96 -16.71 -30.46 10.55
C HIS A 96 -15.31 -30.50 11.21
N LEU A 97 -15.27 -30.49 12.54
CA LEU A 97 -15.20 -31.73 13.36
C LEU A 97 -14.69 -31.45 14.79
N SER A 98 -15.58 -31.44 15.78
CA SER A 98 -15.23 -31.89 17.14
C SER A 98 -16.40 -32.66 17.77
N LYS A 99 -16.71 -33.81 17.16
CA LYS A 99 -17.15 -34.97 17.93
C LYS A 99 -15.91 -35.86 18.12
N THR A 100 -15.77 -36.38 19.35
CA THR A 100 -14.76 -37.33 19.84
C THR A 100 -13.55 -36.69 20.53
N ILE A 101 -13.70 -36.37 21.83
CA ILE A 101 -13.29 -37.27 22.93
C ILE A 101 -14.12 -36.95 24.17
#